data_AF-A0A524P9F4-F1
#
_entry.id   AF-A0A524P9F4-F1
#
_cell.length_a   1.000
_cell.length_b   1.000
_cell.length_c   1.000
_cell.angle_alpha   90.00
_cell.angle_beta   90.00
_cell.angle_gamma   90.00
#
_symmetry.space_group_name_H-M   'P 1'
#
loop_
_entity.id
_entity.type
_entity.pdbx_description
1 polymer ?
#
loop_
_entity_poly.entity_id
_entity_poly.type
_entity_poly.pdbx_seq_one_letter_code
_entity_poly.pdbx_strand_id
1 'polypeptide(L)'
;MRRGFRRLLGPTSVNPIIAQKQVILNAVLFGVAIPFLIFGIISLILWSMQLAPAGIGIVAFAALPFFILAYFLGRKDHIRLAGFIPTVIIFLVVITSSAFQVNLGQVSIIGFAIIVSVAGSLMGLSAAIVFTLLGILTYALAGWAQINGLLPAPLVTETPAITNIFGLALGLSLLVV
;
A
#
# COMPACT_ATOMS: atom_id res chain seq x y z
N MET A 1 5.09 23.96 -17.19
CA MET A 1 4.80 22.74 -16.38
C MET A 1 5.13 22.84 -14.88
N ARG A 2 6.27 23.43 -14.45
CA ARG A 2 6.69 23.44 -13.02
C ARG A 2 5.73 24.12 -12.00
N ARG A 3 4.91 25.11 -12.42
CA ARG A 3 3.98 25.82 -11.51
C ARG A 3 2.69 25.06 -11.19
N GLY A 4 2.18 24.25 -12.14
CA GLY A 4 0.96 23.45 -11.93
C GLY A 4 1.19 22.24 -11.02
N PHE A 5 2.33 21.56 -11.20
CA PHE A 5 2.71 20.39 -10.41
C PHE A 5 2.94 20.74 -8.93
N ARG A 6 3.57 21.91 -8.66
CA ARG A 6 3.71 22.44 -7.29
C ARG A 6 2.37 22.79 -6.64
N ARG A 7 1.37 23.26 -7.40
CA ARG A 7 0.03 23.52 -6.87
C ARG A 7 -0.74 22.23 -6.56
N LEU A 8 -0.52 21.16 -7.32
CA LEU A 8 -1.14 19.86 -7.08
C LEU A 8 -0.54 19.14 -5.87
N LEU A 9 0.77 19.20 -5.70
CA LEU A 9 1.47 18.50 -4.60
C LEU A 9 1.63 19.34 -3.33
N GLY A 10 1.55 20.67 -3.45
CA GLY A 10 1.72 21.59 -2.34
C GLY A 10 0.59 21.51 -1.31
N PRO A 11 0.89 21.75 -0.02
CA PRO A 11 -0.13 21.81 1.01
C PRO A 11 -1.09 22.97 0.74
N THR A 12 -2.37 22.77 1.07
CA THR A 12 -3.43 23.77 0.94
C THR A 12 -3.76 24.44 2.27
N SER A 13 -3.41 23.80 3.39
CA SER A 13 -3.63 24.33 4.72
C SER A 13 -2.64 25.44 5.08
N VAL A 14 -3.16 26.49 5.74
CA VAL A 14 -2.35 27.58 6.35
C VAL A 14 -1.68 27.12 7.64
N ASN A 15 -2.27 26.16 8.37
CA ASN A 15 -1.70 25.62 9.58
C ASN A 15 -0.47 24.74 9.25
N PRO A 16 0.71 25.01 9.83
CA PRO A 16 1.95 24.31 9.49
C PRO A 16 1.93 22.82 9.81
N ILE A 17 1.22 22.39 10.86
CA ILE A 17 1.13 20.98 11.26
C ILE A 17 0.28 20.20 10.24
N ILE A 18 -0.85 20.78 9.84
CA ILE A 18 -1.76 20.17 8.85
C ILE A 18 -1.09 20.19 7.47
N ALA A 19 -0.39 21.26 7.12
CA ALA A 19 0.39 21.36 5.89
C ALA A 19 1.48 20.28 5.79
N GLN A 20 2.22 20.03 6.87
CA GLN A 20 3.22 18.96 6.92
C GLN A 20 2.57 17.59 6.69
N LYS A 21 1.46 17.30 7.37
CA LYS A 21 0.75 16.04 7.18
C LYS A 21 0.13 15.90 5.79
N GLN A 22 -0.30 16.99 5.15
CA GLN A 22 -0.74 17.00 3.75
C GLN A 22 0.39 16.63 2.80
N VAL A 23 1.61 17.09 3.05
CA VAL A 23 2.79 16.72 2.24
C VAL A 23 3.07 15.23 2.36
N ILE A 24 3.08 14.69 3.59
CA ILE A 24 3.27 13.25 3.83
C ILE A 24 2.17 12.44 3.14
N LEU A 25 0.90 12.83 3.32
CA LEU A 25 -0.24 12.17 2.69
C LEU A 25 -0.12 12.18 1.16
N ASN A 26 0.22 13.32 0.56
CA ASN A 26 0.43 13.41 -0.89
C ASN A 26 1.58 12.51 -1.33
N ALA A 27 2.71 12.53 -0.63
CA ALA A 27 3.85 11.66 -0.95
C ALA A 27 3.47 10.17 -0.93
N VAL A 28 2.75 9.74 0.11
CA VAL A 28 2.23 8.36 0.22
C VAL A 28 1.25 8.06 -0.92
N LEU A 29 0.29 8.93 -1.18
CA LEU A 29 -0.70 8.72 -2.24
C LEU A 29 -0.05 8.60 -3.61
N PHE A 30 0.90 9.47 -3.96
CA PHE A 30 1.61 9.38 -5.24
C PHE A 30 2.55 8.19 -5.29
N GLY A 31 3.29 7.95 -4.21
CA GLY A 31 4.23 6.84 -4.11
C GLY A 31 3.57 5.47 -4.12
N VAL A 32 2.27 5.37 -3.81
CA VAL A 32 1.50 4.12 -3.88
C VAL A 32 0.63 4.06 -5.15
N ALA A 33 -0.04 5.16 -5.52
CA ALA A 33 -0.94 5.17 -6.68
C ALA A 33 -0.21 4.96 -8.01
N ILE A 34 1.00 5.51 -8.17
CA ILE A 34 1.78 5.34 -9.40
C ILE A 34 2.19 3.85 -9.58
N PRO A 35 2.80 3.19 -8.57
CA PRO A 35 3.05 1.75 -8.67
C PRO A 35 1.79 0.93 -8.89
N PHE A 36 0.67 1.24 -8.23
CA PHE A 36 -0.60 0.54 -8.47
C PHE A 36 -1.09 0.68 -9.90
N LEU A 37 -0.98 1.87 -10.49
CA LEU A 37 -1.33 2.10 -11.89
C LEU A 37 -0.43 1.28 -12.83
N ILE A 38 0.89 1.34 -12.64
CA ILE A 38 1.86 0.60 -13.47
C ILE A 38 1.60 -0.90 -13.34
N PHE A 39 1.47 -1.40 -12.11
CA PHE A 39 1.21 -2.80 -11.83
C PHE A 39 -0.13 -3.27 -12.42
N GLY A 40 -1.18 -2.45 -12.33
CA GLY A 40 -2.47 -2.71 -12.94
C GLY A 40 -2.37 -2.84 -14.46
N ILE A 41 -1.68 -1.91 -15.12
CA ILE A 41 -1.45 -1.93 -16.58
C ILE A 41 -0.71 -3.21 -16.99
N ILE A 42 0.41 -3.52 -16.33
CA ILE A 42 1.19 -4.73 -16.60
C ILE A 42 0.32 -5.98 -16.42
N SER A 43 -0.47 -6.04 -15.35
CA SER A 43 -1.34 -7.18 -15.06
C SER A 43 -2.43 -7.35 -16.11
N LEU A 44 -3.02 -6.26 -16.63
CA LEU A 44 -3.97 -6.32 -17.74
C LEU A 44 -3.33 -6.81 -19.04
N ILE A 45 -2.10 -6.36 -19.34
CA ILE A 45 -1.35 -6.85 -20.50
C ILE A 45 -1.11 -8.35 -20.38
N LEU A 46 -0.59 -8.81 -19.24
CA LEU A 46 -0.36 -10.24 -18.99
C LEU A 46 -1.65 -11.05 -19.06
N TRP A 47 -2.77 -10.51 -18.56
CA TRP A 47 -4.07 -11.14 -18.69
C TRP A 47 -4.52 -11.26 -20.15
N SER A 48 -4.32 -10.22 -20.97
CA SER A 48 -4.63 -10.26 -22.41
C SER A 48 -3.83 -11.33 -23.16
N MET A 49 -2.64 -11.67 -22.65
CA MET A 49 -1.77 -12.73 -23.16
C MET A 49 -2.04 -14.11 -22.53
N GLN A 50 -3.06 -14.23 -21.67
CA GLN A 50 -3.37 -15.44 -20.88
C GLN A 50 -2.23 -15.90 -19.94
N LEU A 51 -1.32 -14.99 -19.59
CA LEU A 51 -0.17 -15.25 -18.71
C LEU A 51 -0.46 -14.93 -17.24
N ALA A 52 -1.54 -14.23 -16.93
CA ALA A 52 -1.93 -13.88 -15.57
C ALA A 52 -3.46 -13.84 -15.38
N PRO A 53 -3.97 -14.09 -14.16
CA PRO A 53 -5.39 -13.91 -13.85
C PRO A 53 -5.81 -12.44 -13.90
N ALA A 54 -6.99 -12.16 -14.46
CA ALA A 54 -7.57 -10.81 -14.55
C ALA A 54 -7.71 -10.11 -13.18
N GLY A 55 -7.98 -10.91 -12.13
CA GLY A 55 -8.30 -10.42 -10.79
C GLY A 55 -7.22 -9.49 -10.21
N ILE A 56 -5.95 -9.74 -10.53
CA ILE A 56 -4.82 -8.94 -10.05
C ILE A 56 -4.87 -7.51 -10.62
N GLY A 57 -5.12 -7.38 -11.93
CA GLY A 57 -5.27 -6.07 -12.57
C GLY A 57 -6.51 -5.33 -12.10
N ILE A 58 -7.64 -6.03 -11.93
CA ILE A 58 -8.90 -5.44 -11.45
C ILE A 58 -8.73 -4.82 -10.07
N VAL A 59 -8.08 -5.52 -9.13
CA VAL A 59 -7.83 -5.01 -7.77
C VAL A 59 -6.94 -3.76 -7.81
N ALA A 60 -5.90 -3.75 -8.64
CA ALA A 60 -5.01 -2.60 -8.78
C ALA A 60 -5.74 -1.35 -9.30
N PHE A 61 -6.62 -1.50 -10.30
CA PHE A 61 -7.42 -0.39 -10.83
C PHE A 61 -8.55 0.03 -9.88
N ALA A 62 -9.18 -0.92 -9.18
CA ALA A 62 -10.24 -0.64 -8.22
C ALA A 62 -9.75 0.26 -7.06
N ALA A 63 -8.47 0.19 -6.70
CA ALA A 63 -7.87 1.02 -5.65
C ALA A 63 -7.68 2.50 -6.05
N LEU A 64 -7.47 2.80 -7.34
CA LEU A 64 -7.18 4.16 -7.84
C LEU A 64 -8.26 5.22 -7.51
N PRO A 65 -9.57 4.97 -7.72
CA PRO A 65 -10.59 5.96 -7.36
C PRO A 65 -10.59 6.30 -5.86
N PHE A 66 -10.22 5.35 -4.99
CA PHE A 66 -10.07 5.60 -3.57
C PHE A 66 -8.86 6.47 -3.24
N PHE A 67 -7.72 6.29 -3.93
CA PHE A 67 -6.58 7.20 -3.79
C PHE A 67 -6.91 8.63 -4.25
N ILE A 68 -7.71 8.76 -5.31
CA ILE A 68 -8.22 10.06 -5.77
C ILE A 68 -9.12 10.68 -4.69
N LEU A 69 -10.03 9.90 -4.11
CA LEU A 69 -10.89 10.35 -3.00
C LEU A 69 -10.07 10.81 -1.80
N ALA A 70 -9.05 10.03 -1.41
CA ALA A 70 -8.13 10.37 -0.33
C ALA A 70 -7.39 11.68 -0.59
N TYR A 71 -6.95 11.92 -1.83
CA TYR A 71 -6.32 13.18 -2.22
C TYR A 71 -7.26 14.38 -2.04
N PHE A 72 -8.52 14.25 -2.46
CA PHE A 72 -9.52 15.32 -2.29
C PHE A 72 -9.90 15.55 -0.82
N LEU A 73 -9.98 14.49 -0.02
CA LEU A 73 -10.18 14.60 1.43
C LEU A 73 -9.01 15.31 2.12
N GLY A 74 -7.77 14.98 1.72
CA GLY A 74 -6.56 15.64 2.19
C GLY A 74 -6.58 17.14 1.93
N ARG A 75 -7.04 17.56 0.74
CA ARG A 75 -7.20 18.97 0.36
C ARG A 75 -8.29 19.72 1.13
N LYS A 76 -9.27 19.01 1.70
CA LYS A 76 -10.31 19.56 2.57
C LYS A 76 -9.92 19.51 4.05
N ASP A 77 -8.63 19.35 4.36
CA ASP A 77 -8.09 19.22 5.73
C ASP A 77 -8.58 17.98 6.52
N HIS A 78 -9.22 17.01 5.86
CA HIS A 78 -9.67 15.76 6.49
C HIS A 78 -8.54 14.70 6.50
N ILE A 79 -7.37 15.09 6.99
CA ILE A 79 -6.12 14.30 6.87
C ILE A 79 -6.22 12.91 7.49
N ARG A 80 -6.83 12.79 8.67
CA ARG A 80 -6.97 11.49 9.34
C ARG A 80 -7.77 10.51 8.48
N LEU A 81 -8.92 10.95 7.98
CA LEU A 81 -9.79 10.14 7.13
C LEU A 81 -9.09 9.80 5.79
N ALA A 82 -8.42 10.79 5.22
CA ALA A 82 -7.67 10.63 3.98
C ALA A 82 -6.52 9.63 4.11
N GLY A 83 -5.82 9.61 5.25
CA GLY A 83 -4.77 8.64 5.53
C GLY A 83 -5.29 7.21 5.69
N PHE A 84 -6.49 7.03 6.22
CA PHE A 84 -7.06 5.68 6.43
C PHE A 84 -7.21 4.91 5.13
N ILE A 85 -7.61 5.59 4.06
CA ILE A 85 -7.88 4.98 2.76
C ILE A 85 -6.64 4.25 2.20
N PRO A 86 -5.48 4.91 1.95
CA PRO A 86 -4.30 4.23 1.44
C PRO A 86 -3.77 3.19 2.43
N THR A 87 -3.78 3.48 3.73
CA THR A 87 -3.30 2.53 4.75
C THR A 87 -4.10 1.22 4.74
N VAL A 88 -5.43 1.30 4.70
CA VAL A 88 -6.31 0.12 4.66
C VAL A 88 -6.19 -0.63 3.34
N ILE A 89 -6.10 0.07 2.20
CA ILE A 89 -5.93 -0.57 0.90
C ILE A 89 -4.61 -1.35 0.85
N ILE A 90 -3.51 -0.75 1.28
CA ILE A 90 -2.20 -1.44 1.33
C ILE A 90 -2.28 -2.62 2.30
N PHE A 91 -2.90 -2.45 3.46
CA PHE A 91 -3.11 -3.53 4.43
C PHE A 91 -3.86 -4.71 3.82
N LEU A 92 -5.00 -4.48 3.16
CA LEU A 92 -5.77 -5.53 2.50
C LEU A 92 -4.97 -6.23 1.38
N VAL A 93 -4.18 -5.47 0.62
CA VAL A 93 -3.31 -6.04 -0.43
C VAL A 93 -2.20 -6.90 0.18
N VAL A 94 -1.58 -6.47 1.28
CA VAL A 94 -0.57 -7.26 1.99
C VAL A 94 -1.17 -8.54 2.59
N ILE A 95 -2.37 -8.47 3.18
CA ILE A 95 -3.08 -9.66 3.70
C ILE A 95 -3.41 -10.63 2.57
N THR A 96 -4.07 -10.16 1.52
CA THR A 96 -4.49 -11.04 0.42
C THR A 96 -3.29 -11.67 -0.29
N SER A 97 -2.22 -10.90 -0.53
CA SER A 97 -1.01 -11.45 -1.13
C SER A 97 -0.29 -12.46 -0.24
N SER A 98 -0.26 -12.26 1.08
CA SER A 98 0.32 -13.21 2.04
C SER A 98 -0.54 -14.47 2.23
N ALA A 99 -1.87 -14.35 2.20
CA ALA A 99 -2.78 -15.49 2.33
C ALA A 99 -2.87 -16.35 1.06
N PHE A 100 -2.81 -15.73 -0.13
CA PHE A 100 -3.01 -16.40 -1.43
C PHE A 100 -1.70 -16.64 -2.21
N GLN A 101 -0.58 -16.81 -1.51
CA GLN A 101 0.67 -17.32 -2.09
C GLN A 101 1.34 -16.47 -3.19
N VAL A 102 1.34 -15.14 -3.06
CA VAL A 102 2.43 -14.39 -3.69
C VAL A 102 3.57 -14.45 -2.69
N ASN A 103 4.65 -15.13 -3.05
CA ASN A 103 5.81 -15.47 -2.22
C ASN A 103 6.59 -14.22 -1.75
N LEU A 104 5.92 -13.36 -0.98
CA LEU A 104 6.29 -12.00 -0.63
C LEU A 104 6.77 -11.92 0.82
N GLY A 105 7.29 -13.00 1.40
CA GLY A 105 7.63 -13.05 2.84
C GLY A 105 8.39 -11.81 3.35
N GLN A 106 9.30 -11.25 2.54
CA GLN A 106 10.00 -9.99 2.86
C GLN A 106 9.22 -8.71 2.48
N VAL A 107 8.49 -8.73 1.36
CA VAL A 107 7.70 -7.59 0.88
C VAL A 107 6.48 -7.33 1.78
N SER A 108 5.90 -8.37 2.39
CA SER A 108 4.81 -8.26 3.37
C SER A 108 5.27 -7.54 4.63
N ILE A 109 6.46 -7.84 5.13
CA ILE A 109 7.05 -7.18 6.31
C ILE A 109 7.25 -5.70 6.06
N ILE A 110 7.76 -5.35 4.88
CA ILE A 110 7.96 -3.94 4.48
C ILE A 110 6.62 -3.24 4.26
N GLY A 111 5.65 -3.93 3.66
CA GLY A 111 4.28 -3.44 3.55
C GLY A 111 3.68 -3.07 4.91
N PHE A 112 3.82 -3.95 5.91
CA PHE A 112 3.41 -3.66 7.29
C PHE A 112 4.19 -2.50 7.91
N ALA A 113 5.50 -2.42 7.69
CA ALA A 113 6.30 -1.28 8.18
C ALA A 113 5.82 0.06 7.60
N ILE A 114 5.50 0.12 6.30
CA ILE A 114 4.94 1.31 5.66
C ILE A 114 3.57 1.65 6.26
N ILE A 115 2.69 0.66 6.40
CA ILE A 115 1.35 0.85 6.99
C ILE A 115 1.47 1.47 8.39
N VAL A 116 2.36 0.94 9.24
CA VAL A 116 2.57 1.43 10.60
C VAL A 116 3.19 2.84 10.60
N SER A 117 4.19 3.10 9.75
CA SER A 117 4.81 4.42 9.62
C SER A 117 3.85 5.49 9.12
N VAL A 118 3.02 5.17 8.12
CA VAL A 118 1.99 6.07 7.57
C VAL A 118 0.87 6.30 8.60
N ALA A 119 0.42 5.25 9.27
CA ALA A 119 -0.58 5.38 10.34
C ALA A 119 -0.05 6.26 11.49
N GLY A 120 1.19 6.03 11.93
CA GLY A 120 1.82 6.81 13.00
C GLY A 120 1.97 8.29 12.65
N SER A 121 2.46 8.59 11.44
CA SER A 121 2.69 9.97 10.99
C SER A 121 1.40 10.74 10.72
N LEU A 122 0.40 10.12 10.09
CA LEU A 122 -0.83 10.79 9.70
C LEU A 122 -1.90 10.78 10.80
N MET A 123 -2.14 9.61 11.41
CA MET A 123 -3.26 9.37 12.32
C MET A 123 -2.85 9.43 13.81
N GLY A 124 -1.59 9.12 14.10
CA GLY A 124 -1.00 9.16 15.45
C GLY A 124 -0.65 7.78 15.99
N LEU A 125 -0.06 7.76 17.19
CA LEU A 125 0.49 6.55 17.81
C LEU A 125 -0.55 5.44 18.03
N SER A 126 -1.78 5.80 18.43
CA SER A 126 -2.85 4.83 18.66
C SER A 126 -3.19 4.04 17.40
N ALA A 127 -3.26 4.70 16.23
CA ALA A 127 -3.49 4.04 14.96
C ALA A 127 -2.32 3.12 14.57
N ALA A 128 -1.08 3.57 14.78
CA ALA A 128 0.11 2.74 14.54
C ALA A 128 0.09 1.46 15.38
N ILE A 129 -0.27 1.56 16.67
CA ILE A 129 -0.39 0.39 17.56
C ILE A 129 -1.46 -0.57 17.04
N VAL A 130 -2.63 -0.07 16.65
CA VAL A 130 -3.71 -0.90 16.10
C VAL A 130 -3.26 -1.64 14.84
N PHE A 131 -2.65 -0.94 13.88
CA PHE A 131 -2.16 -1.59 12.66
C PHE A 131 -1.01 -2.58 12.91
N THR A 132 -0.15 -2.30 13.89
CA THR A 132 0.88 -3.27 14.33
C THR A 132 0.26 -4.54 14.89
N LEU A 133 -0.70 -4.40 15.82
CA LEU A 133 -1.41 -5.55 16.40
C LEU A 133 -2.16 -6.35 15.35
N LEU A 134 -2.85 -5.66 14.43
CA LEU A 134 -3.52 -6.30 13.30
C LEU A 134 -2.53 -7.02 12.36
N GLY A 135 -1.35 -6.44 12.11
CA GLY A 135 -0.28 -7.08 11.35
C GLY A 135 0.24 -8.36 12.02
N ILE A 136 0.52 -8.29 13.32
CA ILE A 136 0.95 -9.46 14.13
C ILE A 136 -0.12 -10.54 14.10
N LEU A 137 -1.39 -10.17 14.34
CA LEU A 137 -2.51 -11.10 14.35
C LEU A 137 -2.69 -11.76 12.98
N THR A 138 -2.61 -10.98 11.90
CA THR A 138 -2.71 -11.53 10.53
C THR A 138 -1.61 -12.54 10.28
N TYR A 139 -0.36 -12.20 10.62
CA TYR A 139 0.78 -13.10 10.40
C TYR A 139 0.66 -14.39 11.23
N ALA A 140 0.24 -14.28 12.49
CA ALA A 140 0.01 -15.42 13.37
C ALA A 140 -1.14 -16.32 12.87
N LEU A 141 -2.26 -15.72 12.46
CA LEU A 141 -3.41 -16.45 11.94
C LEU A 141 -3.11 -17.12 10.59
N ALA A 142 -2.37 -16.44 9.70
CA ALA A 142 -1.93 -17.02 8.44
C ALA A 142 -1.00 -18.22 8.68
N GLY A 143 -0.02 -18.10 9.58
CA GLY A 143 0.87 -19.19 9.95
C GLY A 143 0.12 -20.37 10.59
N TRP A 144 -0.80 -20.09 11.51
CA TRP A 144 -1.67 -21.12 12.10
C TRP A 144 -2.53 -21.81 11.04
N ALA A 145 -3.15 -21.06 10.13
CA ALA A 145 -3.98 -21.62 9.06
C ALA A 145 -3.17 -22.47 8.07
N GLN A 146 -1.92 -22.10 7.78
CA GLN A 146 -1.00 -22.90 6.95
C GLN A 146 -0.64 -24.23 7.63
N ILE A 147 -0.29 -24.21 8.93
CA ILE A 147 0.05 -25.43 9.68
C ILE A 147 -1.14 -26.40 9.74
N ASN A 148 -2.36 -25.87 9.81
CA ASN A 148 -3.60 -26.66 9.84
C ASN A 148 -4.14 -27.01 8.44
N GLY A 149 -3.41 -26.68 7.36
CA GLY A 149 -3.81 -26.98 5.98
C GLY A 149 -5.04 -26.21 5.46
N LEU A 150 -5.49 -25.17 6.19
CA LEU A 150 -6.58 -24.28 5.76
C LEU A 150 -6.12 -23.30 4.69
N LEU A 151 -4.83 -22.95 4.69
CA LEU A 151 -4.18 -22.20 3.64
C LEU A 151 -3.11 -23.07 2.98
N PRO A 152 -2.91 -22.94 1.67
CA PRO A 152 -1.92 -23.74 0.96
C PRO A 152 -0.50 -23.38 1.45
N ALA A 153 0.35 -24.39 1.62
CA ALA A 153 1.71 -24.23 2.14
C ALA A 153 2.56 -23.30 1.26
N PRO A 154 3.37 -22.40 1.83
CA PRO A 154 4.15 -21.43 1.07
C PRO A 154 4.96 -22.13 -0.02
N LEU A 155 4.80 -21.69 -1.27
CA LEU A 155 5.57 -22.21 -2.40
C LEU A 155 7.06 -22.06 -2.07
N VAL A 156 7.84 -23.14 -2.17
CA VAL A 156 9.30 -23.06 -2.02
C VAL A 156 9.84 -22.04 -3.03
N THR A 157 10.74 -21.18 -2.58
CA THR A 157 11.28 -20.01 -3.28
C THR A 157 11.75 -20.29 -4.71
N GLU A 158 10.83 -20.24 -5.67
CA GLU A 158 11.11 -20.21 -7.11
C GLU A 158 10.47 -19.01 -7.83
N THR A 159 9.82 -18.08 -7.11
CA THR A 159 9.42 -16.81 -7.71
C THR A 159 10.64 -15.94 -8.02
N PRO A 160 10.71 -15.30 -9.20
CA PRO A 160 11.90 -14.62 -9.67
C PRO A 160 12.28 -13.47 -8.73
N ALA A 161 13.57 -13.39 -8.36
CA ALA A 161 14.16 -12.35 -7.51
C ALA A 161 13.71 -10.92 -7.87
N ILE A 162 13.32 -10.70 -9.12
CA ILE A 162 12.81 -9.45 -9.69
C ILE A 162 11.58 -8.91 -8.95
N THR A 163 10.57 -9.72 -8.63
CA THR A 163 9.34 -9.24 -7.97
C THR A 163 9.60 -8.77 -6.54
N ASN A 164 10.50 -9.46 -5.84
CA ASN A 164 10.96 -9.06 -4.52
C ASN A 164 11.83 -7.80 -4.58
N ILE A 165 12.73 -7.66 -5.56
CA ILE A 165 13.54 -6.45 -5.76
C ILE A 165 12.66 -5.23 -5.98
N PHE A 166 11.63 -5.32 -6.84
CA PHE A 166 10.71 -4.21 -7.06
C PHE A 166 9.86 -3.88 -5.82
N GLY A 167 9.34 -4.90 -5.12
CA GLY A 167 8.61 -4.69 -3.87
C GLY A 167 9.46 -4.06 -2.76
N LEU A 168 10.72 -4.51 -2.62
CA LEU A 168 11.72 -3.98 -1.69
C LEU A 168 12.12 -2.54 -2.06
N ALA A 169 12.45 -2.27 -3.32
CA ALA A 169 12.87 -0.95 -3.78
C ALA A 169 11.74 0.08 -3.62
N LEU A 170 10.51 -0.28 -3.98
CA LEU A 170 9.34 0.58 -3.80
C LEU A 170 9.07 0.80 -2.31
N GLY A 171 9.07 -0.26 -1.50
CA GLY A 171 8.74 -0.16 -0.09
C GLY A 171 9.78 0.62 0.73
N LEU A 172 11.07 0.46 0.43
CA LEU A 172 12.13 1.25 1.04
C LEU A 172 12.09 2.71 0.59
N SER A 173 11.79 2.99 -0.69
CA SER A 173 11.66 4.37 -1.18
C SER A 173 10.53 5.15 -0.49
N LEU A 174 9.48 4.47 -0.02
CA LEU A 174 8.38 5.06 0.74
C LEU A 174 8.71 5.27 2.23
N LEU A 175 9.63 4.49 2.81
CA LEU A 175 10.07 4.62 4.20
C LEU A 175 11.08 5.75 4.42
N VAL A 176 11.76 6.20 3.36
CA VAL A 176 12.77 7.27 3.42
C VAL A 176 12.15 8.68 3.30
N VAL A 177 10.85 8.78 2.97
CA VAL A 177 10.10 10.03 2.82
C VAL A 177 9.30 10.36 4.07
#